data_AF-A0A7J9GAX7-F1
#
_entry.id   AF-A0A7J9GAX7-F1
#
_cell.length_a   1.000
_cell.length_b   1.000
_cell.length_c   1.000
_cell.angle_alpha   90.00
_cell.angle_beta   90.00
_cell.angle_gamma   90.00
#
_symmetry.space_group_name_H-M   'P 1'
#
loop_
_entity.id
_entity.type
_entity.pdbx_description
1 polymer ?
#
loop_
_entity_poly.entity_id
_entity_poly.type
_entity_poly.pdbx_seq_one_letter_code
_entity_poly.pdbx_strand_id
1 'polypeptide(L)' 'MLNRFITLKAEEKKKPKKCRPFLAFECHDLIKANKWCQQIMRKINHKVTEIKNKGLGEHRLCDLNDKINKLIR' A
#
# COMPACT_ATOMS: atom_id res chain seq x y z
N MET A 1 22.78 -18.28 9.59
CA MET A 1 23.40 -16.95 9.82
C MET A 1 23.72 -16.20 8.51
N LEU A 2 24.25 -16.86 7.48
CA LEU A 2 24.66 -16.21 6.22
C LEU A 2 23.50 -15.58 5.41
N ASN A 3 22.34 -16.23 5.33
CA ASN A 3 21.19 -15.70 4.59
C ASN A 3 20.68 -14.37 5.15
N ARG A 4 20.69 -14.21 6.48
CA ARG A 4 20.29 -12.96 7.16
C ARG A 4 21.26 -11.81 6.85
N PHE A 5 22.55 -12.11 6.72
CA PHE A 5 23.56 -11.11 6.36
C PHE A 5 23.43 -10.67 4.89
N ILE A 6 23.16 -11.61 3.98
CA ILE A 6 22.93 -11.31 2.56
C ILE A 6 21.69 -10.43 2.37
N THR A 7 20.60 -10.71 3.09
CA THR A 7 19.38 -9.89 3.03
C THR A 7 19.62 -8.48 3.56
N LEU A 8 20.35 -8.33 4.66
CA LEU A 8 20.67 -7.02 5.24
C LEU A 8 21.54 -6.17 4.29
N LYS A 9 22.59 -6.75 3.69
CA LYS A 9 23.40 -6.05 2.68
C LYS A 9 22.59 -5.67 1.42
N ALA A 10 21.61 -6.49 1.04
CA ALA A 10 20.72 -6.18 -0.07
C ALA A 10 19.71 -5.07 0.27
N GLU A 11 19.30 -4.96 1.53
CA GLU A 11 18.43 -3.90 2.04
C GLU A 11 19.17 -2.58 2.18
N GLU A 12 20.42 -2.56 2.63
CA GLU A 12 21.27 -1.36 2.67
C GLU A 12 21.48 -0.75 1.28
N LYS A 13 21.58 -1.57 0.23
CA LYS A 13 21.67 -1.10 -1.16
C LYS A 13 20.35 -0.61 -1.75
N LYS A 14 19.20 -0.90 -1.11
CA LYS A 14 17.90 -0.43 -1.60
C LYS A 14 17.71 1.03 -1.21
N LYS A 15 17.48 1.87 -2.23
CA LYS A 15 17.00 3.25 -2.02
C LYS A 15 15.78 3.23 -1.09
N PRO A 16 15.62 4.25 -0.22
CA PRO A 16 14.48 4.32 0.70
C PRO A 16 13.18 4.10 -0.06
N LYS A 17 12.26 3.31 0.53
CA LYS A 17 10.94 3.06 -0.05
C LYS A 17 10.27 4.42 -0.27
N LYS A 18 10.28 4.91 -1.51
CA LYS A 18 9.60 6.16 -1.85
C LYS A 18 8.13 5.99 -1.48
N CYS A 19 7.60 6.93 -0.72
CA CYS A 19 6.17 7.01 -0.46
C CYS A 19 5.48 7.60 -1.70
N ARG A 20 4.21 7.21 -1.92
CA ARG A 20 3.38 7.86 -2.93
C ARG A 20 3.29 9.35 -2.58
N PRO A 21 3.47 10.27 -3.56
CA PRO A 21 3.22 11.69 -3.32
C PRO A 21 1.76 11.91 -2.90
N PHE A 22 1.51 12.96 -2.11
CA PHE A 22 0.16 13.31 -1.68
C PHE A 22 -0.65 13.89 -2.85
N LEU A 23 -0.01 14.76 -3.63
CA LEU A 23 -0.58 15.38 -4.81
C LEU A 23 -0.26 14.54 -6.05
N ALA A 24 -1.29 14.19 -6.83
CA ALA A 24 -1.09 13.45 -8.08
C ALA A 24 -0.26 14.24 -9.11
N PHE A 25 -0.35 15.57 -9.09
CA PHE A 25 0.35 16.47 -10.00
C PHE A 25 1.88 16.41 -9.85
N GLU A 26 2.41 16.03 -8.70
CA GLU A 26 3.86 15.88 -8.47
C GLU A 26 4.46 14.68 -9.22
N CYS A 27 3.63 13.79 -9.76
CA CYS A 27 4.08 12.60 -10.49
C CYS A 27 4.13 12.86 -12.01
N HIS A 28 5.30 13.28 -12.50
CA HIS A 28 5.52 13.52 -13.93
C HIS A 28 5.92 12.27 -14.74
N ASP A 29 6.21 11.14 -14.08
CA ASP A 29 6.64 9.91 -14.73
C ASP A 29 5.53 8.85 -14.78
N LEU A 30 5.20 8.36 -15.98
CA LEU A 30 4.18 7.31 -16.18
C LEU A 30 4.51 6.01 -15.46
N ILE A 31 5.77 5.57 -15.46
CA ILE A 31 6.21 4.33 -14.80
C ILE A 31 6.00 4.42 -13.29
N LYS A 32 6.29 5.59 -12.69
CA LYS A 32 6.06 5.82 -11.27
C LYS A 32 4.56 5.86 -10.97
N ALA A 33 3.76 6.52 -11.81
CA ALA A 33 2.31 6.55 -11.69
C ALA A 33 1.69 5.14 -11.67
N ASN A 34 2.08 4.28 -12.62
CA ASN A 34 1.65 2.88 -12.66
C ASN A 34 2.05 2.10 -11.40
N LYS A 35 3.27 2.32 -10.90
CA LYS A 35 3.72 1.72 -9.64
C LYS A 35 2.87 2.16 -8.46
N TRP A 36 2.50 3.44 -8.37
CA TRP A 36 1.62 3.94 -7.33
C TRP A 36 0.20 3.39 -7.45
N CYS A 37 -0.34 3.30 -8.66
CA CYS A 37 -1.64 2.67 -8.93
C CYS A 37 -1.68 1.22 -8.43
N GLN A 38 -0.66 0.43 -8.76
CA GLN A 38 -0.54 -0.95 -8.26
C GLN A 38 -0.46 -1.03 -6.72
N GLN A 39 0.22 -0.07 -6.08
CA GLN A 39 0.26 -0.01 -4.62
C GLN A 39 -1.11 0.31 -4.00
N ILE A 40 -1.89 1.19 -4.62
CA ILE A 40 -3.26 1.52 -4.19
C ILE A 40 -4.14 0.27 -4.31
N MET A 41 -4.11 -0.41 -5.46
CA MET A 41 -4.87 -1.64 -5.70
C MET A 41 -4.55 -2.72 -4.66
N ARG A 42 -3.28 -2.89 -4.30
CA ARG A 42 -2.88 -3.83 -3.23
C ARG A 42 -3.45 -3.45 -1.87
N LYS A 43 -3.45 -2.15 -1.52
CA LYS A 43 -4.03 -1.66 -0.26
C LYS A 43 -5.55 -1.87 -0.21
N ILE A 44 -6.24 -1.63 -1.32
CA ILE A 44 -7.69 -1.88 -1.44
C ILE A 44 -7.96 -3.37 -1.27
N ASN A 45 -7.24 -4.24 -1.98
CA ASN A 45 -7.40 -5.69 -1.87
C ASN A 45 -7.23 -6.18 -0.42
N HIS A 46 -6.25 -5.66 0.31
CA HIS A 46 -6.05 -6.02 1.71
C HIS A 46 -7.23 -5.61 2.60
N LYS A 47 -7.78 -4.40 2.41
CA LYS A 47 -8.96 -3.94 3.16
C LYS A 47 -10.21 -4.73 2.79
N VAL A 48 -10.37 -5.11 1.52
CA VAL A 48 -11.45 -5.98 1.08
C VAL A 48 -11.33 -7.36 1.72
N THR A 49 -10.11 -7.91 1.85
CA THR A 49 -9.93 -9.17 2.59
C THR A 49 -10.25 -9.04 4.07
N GLU A 50 -9.95 -7.89 4.69
CA GLU A 50 -10.37 -7.63 6.07
C GLU A 50 -11.90 -7.65 6.16
N ILE A 51 -12.62 -6.91 5.30
CA ILE A 51 -14.10 -6.87 5.30
C ILE A 51 -14.74 -8.26 5.21
N LYS A 52 -14.12 -9.20 4.48
CA LYS A 52 -14.62 -10.58 4.35
C LYS A 52 -14.56 -11.38 5.67
N ASN A 53 -13.89 -10.89 6.71
CA ASN A 53 -13.86 -11.54 8.01
C ASN A 53 -15.18 -11.35 8.76
N LYS A 54 -15.93 -12.44 8.94
CA LYS A 54 -17.28 -12.45 9.55
C LYS A 54 -17.34 -12.00 11.02
N GLY A 55 -16.21 -11.84 11.69
CA GLY A 55 -16.10 -11.40 13.09
C GLY A 55 -15.83 -9.90 13.28
N LEU A 56 -15.92 -9.10 12.22
CA LEU A 56 -15.76 -7.64 12.31
C LEU A 56 -17.03 -6.98 12.83
N GLY A 57 -16.89 -6.15 13.87
CA GLY A 57 -17.99 -5.30 14.33
C GLY A 57 -18.33 -4.21 13.31
N GLU A 58 -19.60 -3.78 13.30
CA GLU A 58 -20.16 -2.76 12.39
C GLU A 58 -19.33 -1.48 12.35
N HIS A 59 -18.90 -0.97 13.51
CA HIS A 59 -18.10 0.25 13.57
C HIS A 59 -16.81 0.14 12.74
N ARG A 60 -16.14 -1.02 12.81
CA ARG A 60 -14.89 -1.26 12.08
C ARG A 60 -15.14 -1.49 10.59
N LEU A 61 -16.31 -2.01 10.22
CA LEU A 61 -16.74 -2.11 8.82
C LEU A 61 -16.93 -0.72 8.19
N CYS A 62 -17.60 0.21 8.89
CA CYS A 62 -17.78 1.59 8.44
C CYS A 62 -16.42 2.29 8.25
N ASP A 63 -15.53 2.18 9.23
CA ASP A 63 -14.17 2.73 9.14
C ASP A 63 -13.39 2.16 7.95
N LEU A 64 -13.53 0.87 7.66
CA LEU A 64 -12.87 0.23 6.53
C LEU A 64 -13.46 0.73 5.20
N ASN A 65 -14.76 0.92 5.13
CA ASN A 65 -15.45 1.45 3.96
C ASN A 65 -14.99 2.89 3.66
N ASP A 66 -14.92 3.76 4.67
CA ASP A 66 -14.42 5.13 4.51
C ASP A 66 -12.96 5.16 4.05
N LYS A 67 -12.14 4.26 4.59
CA LYS A 67 -10.73 4.13 4.18
C LYS A 67 -10.61 3.62 2.75
N ILE A 68 -11.50 2.75 2.28
CA ILE A 68 -11.54 2.29 0.88
C ILE A 68 -11.99 3.44 -0.03
N ASN A 69 -13.06 4.17 0.33
CA ASN A 69 -13.56 5.30 -0.43
C ASN A 69 -12.48 6.39 -0.61
N LYS A 70 -11.67 6.65 0.43
CA LYS A 70 -10.52 7.58 0.36
C LYS A 70 -9.36 7.07 -0.51
N LEU A 71 -9.27 5.77 -0.80
CA LEU A 71 -8.21 5.20 -1.66
C LEU A 71 -8.61 5.16 -3.13
N ILE A 72 -9.91 5.08 -3.42
CA ILE A 72 -10.46 5.08 -4.79
C ILE A 72 -10.55 6.50 -5.35
N ARG A 73 -10.81 7.49 -4.49
CA ARG A 73 -10.82 8.91 -4.85
C ARG A 73 -9.44 9.44 -5.20
#